data_AF-A0A2S1XTF1-F1
#
_entry.id   AF-A0A2S1XTF1-F1
#
_cell.length_a   1.000
_cell.length_b   1.000
_cell.length_c   1.000
_cell.angle_alpha   90.00
_cell.angle_beta   90.00
_cell.angle_gamma   90.00
#
_symmetry.space_group_name_H-M   'P 1'
#
loop_
_entity.id
_entity.type
_entity.pdbx_description
1 polymer ?
#
loop_
_entity_poly.entity_id
_entity_poly.type
_entity_poly.pdbx_seq_one_letter_code
_entity_poly.pdbx_strand_id
1 'polypeptide(L)'
;MEPALDDAIRLHKSGNHAGAEPLYRAVLEREPANRGALQMLAMLLVQTARPAEAADHFRTILRLEPGGVAGYSNLAAALRLAGQGAEAMACLHRALSLDPAHAASWFNLGNGLKQQEKAAGAQWSYRRTLALEPGHAGAAGNLKALRDQWGSRLDEAERRTAAARHPAADAETRAAAAEAWLAVGDAAAAEAMARAALERDGDHPRANRILGRLLLERSGAMGVRDGKPFAVDRALVEEAIGALRRAVAARPDDDEADWLHVAAVATLVQVGMASDRVLRDGARAAWVRLRRHPKDTVAAAVIGFHIYRRDRLALASWLSRRFRRRFTAAEVAREHELGLWAMLRADDAFFRALPPVEAVLEGMAPLECRIEPAPVPAGEPAVFFCCDDVYFRRFAPALLDSLAERMPGATVAVHVVAPSPETEQAMARWRTDGRLRIGFSLDRPDMAGWTDIKRVTYYASARFLRALQWLRRLDRPLMVIDTDAWVTGDLQALRADMAGHDVGLMLDGRRRGPSREIPVGFAVYQNTPGGDRFLSLIGSYIGHFLAGAEVYWMLDQMAHYAVLDWLNRHEPVRVRRFDFLTFPYCRFVGAK
;
A
#
# COMPACT_ATOMS: atom_id res chain seq x y z
N MET A 1 -4.17 15.42 -49.51
CA MET A 1 -5.33 14.61 -49.10
C MET A 1 -4.96 13.18 -49.41
N GLU A 2 -4.71 12.36 -48.38
CA GLU A 2 -4.12 11.02 -48.54
C GLU A 2 -5.19 9.97 -48.89
N PRO A 3 -5.11 9.28 -50.05
CA PRO A 3 -6.07 8.24 -50.44
C PRO A 3 -6.24 7.12 -49.41
N ALA A 4 -5.16 6.78 -48.70
CA ALA A 4 -5.14 5.72 -47.69
C ALA A 4 -6.02 6.04 -46.47
N LEU A 5 -6.09 7.31 -46.04
CA LEU A 5 -6.94 7.72 -44.92
C LEU A 5 -8.42 7.72 -45.32
N ASP A 6 -8.74 8.20 -46.52
CA ASP A 6 -10.11 8.19 -47.04
C ASP A 6 -10.63 6.76 -47.25
N ASP A 7 -9.78 5.85 -47.72
CA ASP A 7 -10.09 4.43 -47.83
C ASP A 7 -10.31 3.78 -46.45
N ALA A 8 -9.46 4.08 -45.47
CA ALA A 8 -9.63 3.61 -44.09
C ALA A 8 -10.96 4.09 -43.49
N ILE A 9 -11.33 5.35 -43.70
CA ILE A 9 -12.60 5.94 -43.23
C ILE A 9 -13.78 5.26 -43.92
N ARG A 10 -13.69 4.97 -45.22
CA ARG A 10 -14.74 4.29 -45.98
C ARG A 10 -14.97 2.86 -45.46
N LEU A 11 -13.89 2.11 -45.24
CA LEU A 11 -13.95 0.75 -44.67
C LEU A 11 -14.48 0.74 -43.24
N HIS A 12 -14.09 1.74 -42.43
CA HIS A 12 -14.59 1.88 -41.08
C HIS A 12 -16.10 2.17 -41.09
N LYS A 13 -16.58 3.07 -41.96
CA LYS A 13 -18.00 3.38 -42.12
C LYS A 13 -18.84 2.20 -42.63
N SER A 14 -18.26 1.28 -43.39
CA SER A 14 -18.94 0.06 -43.84
C SER A 14 -18.93 -1.09 -42.81
N GLY A 15 -18.36 -0.86 -41.63
CA GLY A 15 -18.21 -1.88 -40.58
C GLY A 15 -17.06 -2.85 -40.81
N ASN A 16 -16.25 -2.67 -41.86
CA ASN A 16 -15.07 -3.48 -42.11
C ASN A 16 -13.88 -2.98 -41.25
N HIS A 17 -13.96 -3.26 -39.94
CA HIS A 17 -12.94 -2.85 -38.98
C HIS A 17 -11.58 -3.53 -39.25
N ALA A 18 -11.61 -4.79 -39.68
CA ALA A 18 -10.40 -5.57 -39.99
C ALA A 18 -9.63 -5.00 -41.18
N GLY A 19 -10.32 -4.44 -42.18
CA GLY A 19 -9.70 -3.76 -43.31
C GLY A 19 -9.27 -2.32 -43.02
N ALA A 20 -10.00 -1.61 -42.14
CA ALA A 20 -9.72 -0.21 -41.83
C ALA A 20 -8.51 -0.03 -40.90
N GLU A 21 -8.34 -0.89 -39.90
CA GLU A 21 -7.29 -0.74 -38.89
C GLU A 21 -5.86 -0.74 -39.47
N PRO A 22 -5.46 -1.68 -40.36
CA PRO A 22 -4.13 -1.67 -40.95
C PRO A 22 -3.84 -0.39 -41.73
N LEU A 23 -4.84 0.19 -42.40
CA LEU A 23 -4.68 1.44 -43.14
C LEU A 23 -4.48 2.63 -42.21
N TYR A 24 -5.22 2.71 -41.11
CA TYR A 24 -4.95 3.76 -40.10
C TYR A 24 -3.55 3.63 -39.50
N ARG A 25 -3.10 2.41 -39.20
CA ARG A 25 -1.74 2.17 -38.68
C ARG A 25 -0.67 2.56 -39.70
N ALA A 26 -0.84 2.21 -40.97
CA ALA A 26 0.09 2.59 -42.05
C ALA A 26 0.20 4.11 -42.23
N VAL A 27 -0.91 4.85 -42.07
CA VAL A 27 -0.87 6.32 -42.05
C VAL A 27 -0.06 6.82 -40.84
N LEU A 28 -0.27 6.25 -39.65
CA LEU A 28 0.45 6.65 -38.43
C LEU A 28 1.93 6.24 -38.40
N GLU A 29 2.32 5.19 -39.13
CA GLU A 29 3.74 4.84 -39.31
C GLU A 29 4.48 5.92 -40.11
N ARG A 30 3.82 6.51 -41.11
CA ARG A 30 4.39 7.58 -41.95
C ARG A 30 4.27 8.95 -41.29
N GLU A 31 3.15 9.20 -40.63
CA GLU A 31 2.81 10.45 -39.98
C GLU A 31 2.28 10.21 -38.55
N PRO A 32 3.18 9.99 -37.56
CA PRO A 32 2.78 9.67 -36.18
C PRO A 32 1.89 10.74 -35.50
N ALA A 33 1.93 11.98 -36.00
CA ALA A 33 1.15 13.10 -35.51
C ALA A 33 -0.14 13.36 -36.32
N ASN A 34 -0.50 12.48 -37.26
CA ASN A 34 -1.72 12.64 -38.07
C ASN A 34 -2.97 12.49 -37.18
N ARG A 35 -3.52 13.62 -36.75
CA ARG A 35 -4.66 13.69 -35.83
C ARG A 35 -5.89 12.95 -36.35
N GLY A 36 -6.17 13.04 -37.65
CA GLY A 36 -7.33 12.38 -38.27
C GLY A 36 -7.24 10.85 -38.14
N ALA A 37 -6.09 10.28 -38.48
CA ALA A 37 -5.83 8.86 -38.32
C ALA A 37 -5.82 8.43 -36.85
N LEU A 38 -5.20 9.20 -35.95
CA LEU A 38 -5.23 8.95 -34.50
C LEU A 38 -6.66 8.87 -33.96
N GLN A 39 -7.51 9.83 -34.35
CA GLN A 39 -8.88 9.91 -33.87
C GLN A 39 -9.73 8.75 -34.40
N MET A 40 -9.63 8.44 -35.69
CA MET A 40 -10.42 7.38 -36.31
C MET A 40 -9.98 5.99 -35.82
N LEU A 41 -8.67 5.75 -35.64
CA LEU A 41 -8.16 4.52 -35.06
C LEU A 41 -8.62 4.34 -33.61
N ALA A 42 -8.55 5.38 -32.79
CA ALA A 42 -9.02 5.33 -31.41
C ALA A 42 -10.51 4.99 -31.31
N MET A 43 -11.35 5.55 -32.20
CA MET A 43 -12.77 5.21 -32.29
C MET A 43 -13.00 3.74 -32.67
N LEU A 44 -12.26 3.22 -33.67
CA LEU A 44 -12.33 1.82 -34.08
C LEU A 44 -11.91 0.88 -32.93
N LEU A 45 -10.85 1.24 -32.19
CA LEU A 45 -10.37 0.47 -31.04
C LEU A 45 -11.41 0.41 -29.92
N VAL A 46 -12.14 1.50 -29.66
CA VAL A 46 -13.30 1.47 -28.74
C VAL A 46 -14.39 0.53 -29.22
N GLN A 47 -14.75 0.57 -30.51
CA GLN A 47 -15.79 -0.30 -31.10
C GLN A 47 -15.40 -1.78 -31.12
N THR A 48 -14.10 -2.08 -31.13
CA THR A 48 -13.55 -3.44 -31.15
C THR A 48 -13.05 -3.89 -29.76
N ALA A 49 -13.58 -3.30 -28.69
CA ALA A 49 -13.33 -3.67 -27.30
C ALA A 49 -11.85 -3.60 -26.86
N ARG A 50 -11.07 -2.67 -27.45
CA ARG A 50 -9.67 -2.36 -27.07
C ARG A 50 -9.54 -0.92 -26.52
N PRO A 51 -10.25 -0.57 -25.42
CA PRO A 51 -10.31 0.80 -24.92
C PRO A 51 -9.00 1.31 -24.30
N ALA A 52 -8.12 0.43 -23.82
CA ALA A 52 -6.83 0.83 -23.26
C ALA A 52 -5.91 1.39 -24.36
N GLU A 53 -5.80 0.71 -25.50
CA GLU A 53 -5.05 1.19 -26.67
C GLU A 53 -5.65 2.49 -27.23
N ALA A 54 -6.99 2.59 -27.27
CA ALA A 54 -7.65 3.83 -27.69
C ALA A 54 -7.27 5.04 -26.80
N ALA A 55 -7.14 4.82 -25.49
CA ALA A 55 -6.75 5.87 -24.55
C ALA A 55 -5.35 6.42 -24.87
N ASP A 56 -4.40 5.59 -25.29
CA ASP A 56 -3.05 6.03 -25.65
C ASP A 56 -3.02 6.91 -26.90
N HIS A 57 -3.86 6.60 -27.90
CA HIS A 57 -4.04 7.47 -29.06
C HIS A 57 -4.69 8.82 -28.67
N PHE A 58 -5.70 8.83 -27.79
CA PHE A 58 -6.27 10.09 -27.29
C PHE A 58 -5.29 10.90 -26.43
N ARG A 59 -4.42 10.25 -25.63
CA ARG A 59 -3.31 10.92 -24.93
C ARG A 59 -2.35 11.56 -25.92
N THR A 60 -2.08 10.90 -27.05
CA THR A 60 -1.26 11.45 -28.13
C THR A 60 -1.92 12.69 -28.74
N ILE A 61 -3.22 12.64 -29.04
CA ILE A 61 -3.99 13.80 -29.53
C ILE A 61 -3.90 14.97 -28.54
N LEU A 62 -4.03 14.72 -27.23
CA LEU A 62 -3.93 15.77 -26.20
C LEU A 62 -2.52 16.32 -26.01
N ARG A 63 -1.46 15.57 -26.35
CA ARG A 63 -0.09 16.12 -26.40
C ARG A 63 0.06 17.10 -27.57
N LEU A 64 -0.57 16.80 -28.70
CA LEU A 64 -0.56 17.67 -29.88
C LEU A 64 -1.44 18.91 -29.65
N GLU A 65 -2.58 18.74 -28.98
CA GLU A 65 -3.54 19.80 -28.69
C GLU A 65 -4.02 19.76 -27.23
N PRO A 66 -3.26 20.35 -26.29
CA PRO A 66 -3.59 20.33 -24.86
C PRO A 66 -4.89 21.07 -24.48
N GLY A 67 -5.42 21.92 -25.36
CA GLY A 67 -6.67 22.65 -25.17
C GLY A 67 -7.91 21.96 -25.76
N GLY A 68 -7.76 20.79 -26.39
CA GLY A 68 -8.85 20.13 -27.12
C GLY A 68 -9.90 19.50 -26.20
N VAL A 69 -11.03 20.18 -25.99
CA VAL A 69 -12.15 19.71 -25.14
C VAL A 69 -12.65 18.31 -25.56
N ALA A 70 -12.89 18.09 -26.85
CA ALA A 70 -13.34 16.81 -27.38
C ALA A 70 -12.31 15.68 -27.14
N GLY A 71 -11.01 16.00 -27.15
CA GLY A 71 -9.94 15.05 -26.85
C GLY A 71 -10.03 14.51 -25.42
N TYR A 72 -10.27 15.40 -24.44
CA TYR A 72 -10.48 15.01 -23.04
C TYR A 72 -11.78 14.20 -22.86
N SER A 73 -12.87 14.58 -23.54
CA SER A 73 -14.14 13.86 -23.49
C SER A 73 -14.02 12.43 -24.04
N ASN A 74 -13.32 12.27 -25.17
CA ASN A 74 -13.12 10.98 -25.82
C ASN A 74 -12.13 10.10 -25.05
N LEU A 75 -11.05 10.68 -24.51
CA LEU A 75 -10.14 9.98 -23.60
C LEU A 75 -10.91 9.44 -22.40
N ALA A 76 -11.77 10.25 -21.78
CA ALA A 76 -12.57 9.81 -20.64
C ALA A 76 -13.50 8.63 -20.99
N ALA A 77 -14.14 8.65 -22.16
CA ALA A 77 -14.98 7.56 -22.62
C ALA A 77 -14.18 6.24 -22.78
N ALA A 78 -12.98 6.31 -23.36
CA ALA A 78 -12.08 5.17 -23.48
C ALA A 78 -11.59 4.66 -22.11
N LEU A 79 -11.10 5.55 -21.25
CA LEU A 79 -10.65 5.21 -19.89
C LEU A 79 -11.75 4.54 -19.06
N ARG A 80 -12.98 5.03 -19.16
CA ARG A 80 -14.15 4.45 -18.50
C ARG A 80 -14.39 3.00 -18.94
N LEU A 81 -14.33 2.73 -20.24
CA LEU A 81 -14.48 1.38 -20.79
C LEU A 81 -13.30 0.46 -20.44
N ALA A 82 -12.10 1.02 -20.24
CA ALA A 82 -10.92 0.32 -19.77
C ALA A 82 -10.90 0.07 -18.25
N GLY A 83 -11.94 0.47 -17.51
CA GLY A 83 -12.02 0.34 -16.05
C GLY A 83 -11.21 1.40 -15.28
N GLN A 84 -10.63 2.40 -15.95
CA GLN A 84 -9.84 3.49 -15.37
C GLN A 84 -10.72 4.69 -14.99
N GLY A 85 -11.75 4.43 -14.16
CA GLY A 85 -12.80 5.42 -13.86
C GLY A 85 -12.33 6.72 -13.21
N ALA A 86 -11.32 6.69 -12.33
CA ALA A 86 -10.83 7.91 -11.67
C ALA A 86 -10.17 8.89 -12.64
N GLU A 87 -9.32 8.38 -13.55
CA GLU A 87 -8.68 9.19 -14.60
C GLU A 87 -9.72 9.71 -15.60
N ALA A 88 -10.74 8.90 -15.92
CA ALA A 88 -11.86 9.33 -16.76
C ALA A 88 -12.59 10.55 -16.18
N MET A 89 -12.89 10.54 -14.87
CA MET A 89 -13.54 11.67 -14.19
C MET A 89 -12.67 12.93 -14.23
N ALA A 90 -11.36 12.80 -14.00
CA ALA A 90 -10.43 13.94 -14.09
C ALA A 90 -10.42 14.56 -15.49
N CYS A 91 -10.41 13.73 -16.54
CA CYS A 91 -10.50 14.19 -17.93
C CYS A 91 -11.81 14.95 -18.20
N LEU A 92 -12.95 14.45 -17.70
CA LEU A 92 -14.25 15.12 -17.89
C LEU A 92 -14.32 16.45 -17.16
N HIS A 93 -13.82 16.52 -15.92
CA HIS A 93 -13.72 17.79 -15.20
C HIS A 93 -12.81 18.78 -15.93
N ARG A 94 -11.70 18.32 -16.51
CA ARG A 94 -10.83 19.16 -17.32
C ARG A 94 -11.54 19.67 -18.56
N ALA A 95 -12.22 18.81 -19.32
CA ALA A 95 -13.01 19.20 -20.47
C ALA A 95 -14.05 20.28 -20.10
N LEU A 96 -14.80 20.07 -19.02
CA LEU A 96 -15.84 20.98 -18.57
C LEU A 96 -15.31 22.28 -17.95
N SER A 97 -14.07 22.29 -17.46
CA SER A 97 -13.39 23.53 -17.06
C SER A 97 -12.94 24.37 -18.25
N LEU A 98 -12.65 23.73 -19.38
CA LEU A 98 -12.27 24.39 -20.63
C LEU A 98 -13.51 24.88 -21.38
N ASP A 99 -14.57 24.06 -21.42
CA ASP A 99 -15.85 24.41 -22.02
C ASP A 99 -17.03 23.83 -21.20
N PRO A 100 -17.65 24.64 -20.34
CA PRO A 100 -18.84 24.24 -19.58
C PRO A 100 -20.09 23.97 -20.43
N ALA A 101 -20.10 24.34 -21.72
CA ALA A 101 -21.20 24.14 -22.65
C ALA A 101 -21.02 22.88 -23.54
N HIS A 102 -19.97 22.09 -23.32
CA HIS A 102 -19.73 20.88 -24.12
C HIS A 102 -20.65 19.72 -23.70
N ALA A 103 -21.75 19.52 -24.44
CA ALA A 103 -22.78 18.53 -24.13
C ALA A 103 -22.26 17.09 -24.04
N ALA A 104 -21.35 16.68 -24.94
CA ALA A 104 -20.78 15.33 -24.93
C ALA A 104 -19.98 15.03 -23.64
N SER A 105 -19.29 16.02 -23.06
CA SER A 105 -18.63 15.86 -21.76
C SER A 105 -19.61 15.74 -20.61
N TRP A 106 -20.71 16.51 -20.62
CA TRP A 106 -21.79 16.29 -19.65
C TRP A 106 -22.41 14.90 -19.77
N PHE A 107 -22.64 14.41 -20.98
CA PHE A 107 -23.16 13.07 -21.21
C PHE A 107 -22.21 11.98 -20.67
N ASN A 108 -20.92 12.09 -20.98
CA ASN A 108 -19.91 11.15 -20.51
C ASN A 108 -19.70 11.23 -18.98
N LEU A 109 -19.84 12.41 -18.37
CA LEU A 109 -19.87 12.56 -16.92
C LEU A 109 -21.08 11.85 -16.31
N GLY A 110 -22.27 12.00 -16.91
CA GLY A 110 -23.47 11.27 -16.49
C GLY A 110 -23.27 9.75 -16.54
N ASN A 111 -22.63 9.24 -17.59
CA ASN A 111 -22.30 7.81 -17.72
C ASN A 111 -21.32 7.34 -16.65
N GLY A 112 -20.27 8.11 -16.38
CA GLY A 112 -19.28 7.80 -15.35
C GLY A 112 -19.88 7.83 -13.94
N LEU A 113 -20.72 8.81 -13.63
CA LEU A 113 -21.42 8.93 -12.35
C LEU A 113 -22.45 7.81 -12.15
N LYS A 114 -23.18 7.44 -13.21
CA LYS A 114 -24.12 6.30 -13.17
C LYS A 114 -23.40 4.99 -12.85
N GLN A 115 -22.22 4.75 -13.42
CA GLN A 115 -21.41 3.55 -13.11
C GLN A 115 -20.88 3.53 -11.66
N GLN A 116 -20.74 4.71 -11.03
CA GLN A 116 -20.39 4.85 -9.62
C GLN A 116 -21.63 4.91 -8.71
N GLU A 117 -22.83 4.64 -9.24
CA GLU A 117 -24.13 4.75 -8.54
C GLU A 117 -24.42 6.14 -7.93
N LYS A 118 -23.75 7.19 -8.44
CA LYS A 118 -23.99 8.59 -8.07
C LYS A 118 -25.16 9.16 -8.86
N ALA A 119 -26.36 8.68 -8.53
CA ALA A 119 -27.58 8.93 -9.29
C ALA A 119 -27.93 10.43 -9.42
N ALA A 120 -27.80 11.22 -8.35
CA ALA A 120 -28.11 12.65 -8.38
C ALA A 120 -27.22 13.42 -9.38
N GLY A 121 -25.90 13.21 -9.29
CA GLY A 121 -24.94 13.82 -10.21
C GLY A 121 -25.12 13.34 -11.66
N ALA A 122 -25.46 12.07 -11.86
CA ALA A 122 -25.78 11.53 -13.18
C ALA A 122 -27.04 12.19 -13.77
N GLN A 123 -28.12 12.32 -12.99
CA GLN A 123 -29.36 12.98 -13.39
C GLN A 123 -29.10 14.42 -13.79
N TRP A 124 -28.34 15.16 -12.99
CA TRP A 124 -27.98 16.54 -13.28
C TRP A 124 -27.19 16.65 -14.59
N SER A 125 -26.20 15.76 -14.79
CA SER A 125 -25.37 15.75 -16.00
C SER A 125 -26.18 15.44 -17.28
N TYR A 126 -27.11 14.47 -17.22
CA TYR A 126 -28.00 14.20 -18.36
C TYR A 126 -28.97 15.36 -18.63
N ARG A 127 -29.53 15.99 -17.59
CA ARG A 127 -30.36 17.20 -17.75
C ARG A 127 -29.58 18.35 -18.37
N ARG A 128 -28.31 18.57 -18.00
CA ARG A 128 -27.43 19.57 -18.63
C ARG A 128 -27.16 19.24 -20.09
N THR A 129 -26.93 17.96 -20.41
CA THR A 129 -26.79 17.51 -21.81
C THR A 129 -28.04 17.87 -22.61
N LEU A 130 -29.24 17.56 -22.11
CA LEU A 130 -30.51 17.85 -22.79
C LEU A 130 -30.86 19.34 -22.85
N ALA A 131 -30.36 20.15 -21.91
CA ALA A 131 -30.51 21.60 -21.98
C ALA A 131 -29.65 22.21 -23.09
N LEU A 132 -28.47 21.66 -23.33
CA LEU A 132 -27.55 22.08 -24.40
C LEU A 132 -27.92 21.49 -25.76
N GLU A 133 -28.37 20.23 -25.76
CA GLU A 133 -28.77 19.46 -26.95
C GLU A 133 -30.09 18.72 -26.68
N PRO A 134 -31.25 19.38 -26.88
CA PRO A 134 -32.57 18.78 -26.61
C PRO A 134 -32.85 17.48 -27.37
N GLY A 135 -32.23 17.30 -28.55
CA GLY A 135 -32.37 16.10 -29.40
C GLY A 135 -31.43 14.94 -29.04
N HIS A 136 -30.63 15.03 -27.97
CA HIS A 136 -29.64 14.01 -27.65
C HIS A 136 -30.29 12.71 -27.13
N ALA A 137 -30.63 11.79 -28.04
CA ALA A 137 -31.33 10.53 -27.76
C ALA A 137 -30.67 9.68 -26.65
N GLY A 138 -29.34 9.58 -26.65
CA GLY A 138 -28.60 8.84 -25.62
C GLY A 138 -28.79 9.38 -24.20
N ALA A 139 -28.78 10.71 -24.02
CA ALA A 139 -29.00 11.34 -22.72
C ALA A 139 -30.45 11.20 -22.27
N ALA A 140 -31.43 11.35 -23.18
CA ALA A 140 -32.84 11.13 -22.88
C ALA A 140 -33.11 9.68 -22.43
N GLY A 141 -32.59 8.70 -23.17
CA GLY A 141 -32.70 7.27 -22.83
C GLY A 141 -32.04 6.94 -21.49
N ASN A 142 -30.82 7.44 -21.26
CA ASN A 142 -30.10 7.19 -20.00
C ASN A 142 -30.75 7.89 -18.81
N LEU A 143 -31.29 9.10 -18.98
CA LEU A 143 -32.05 9.80 -17.95
C LEU A 143 -33.33 9.05 -17.58
N LYS A 144 -34.07 8.55 -18.59
CA LYS A 144 -35.26 7.73 -18.35
C LYS A 144 -34.92 6.47 -17.55
N ALA A 145 -33.93 5.69 -18.01
CA ALA A 145 -33.50 4.49 -17.30
C ALA A 145 -33.01 4.78 -15.87
N LEU A 146 -32.31 5.90 -15.67
CA LEU A 146 -31.88 6.35 -14.34
C LEU A 146 -33.09 6.71 -13.46
N ARG A 147 -34.11 7.37 -14.01
CA ARG A 147 -35.34 7.72 -13.30
C ARG A 147 -36.19 6.49 -12.96
N ASP A 148 -36.25 5.50 -13.84
CA ASP A 148 -36.93 4.24 -13.57
C ASP A 148 -36.29 3.51 -12.38
N GLN A 149 -34.96 3.60 -12.25
CA GLN A 149 -34.22 2.96 -11.16
C GLN A 149 -34.17 3.78 -9.86
N TRP A 150 -34.01 5.11 -9.94
CA TRP A 150 -33.68 5.97 -8.80
C TRP A 150 -34.70 7.09 -8.53
N GLY A 151 -35.71 7.28 -9.39
CA GLY A 151 -36.57 8.46 -9.39
C GLY A 151 -37.27 8.72 -8.07
N SER A 152 -37.84 7.68 -7.44
CA SER A 152 -38.51 7.81 -6.14
C SER A 152 -37.57 8.34 -5.04
N ARG A 153 -36.33 7.84 -4.99
CA ARG A 153 -35.31 8.24 -4.01
C ARG A 153 -34.79 9.66 -4.26
N LEU A 154 -34.63 10.02 -5.53
CA LEU A 154 -34.24 11.38 -5.94
C LEU A 154 -35.32 12.39 -5.56
N ASP A 155 -36.59 12.07 -5.85
CA ASP A 155 -37.73 12.94 -5.49
C ASP A 155 -37.89 13.03 -3.96
N GLU A 156 -37.62 11.94 -3.22
CA GLU A 156 -37.59 11.96 -1.76
C GLU A 156 -36.49 12.88 -1.22
N ALA A 157 -35.26 12.80 -1.76
CA ALA A 157 -34.16 13.66 -1.35
C ALA A 157 -34.49 15.14 -1.57
N GLU A 158 -35.08 15.50 -2.72
CA GLU A 158 -35.54 16.86 -3.01
C GLU A 158 -36.64 17.30 -2.03
N ARG A 159 -37.67 16.48 -1.78
CA ARG A 159 -38.76 16.79 -0.83
C ARG A 159 -38.25 17.00 0.60
N ARG A 160 -37.39 16.11 1.09
CA ARG A 160 -36.81 16.23 2.45
C ARG A 160 -35.95 17.47 2.58
N THR A 161 -35.23 17.85 1.53
CA THR A 161 -34.42 19.08 1.52
C THR A 161 -35.29 20.33 1.58
N ALA A 162 -36.41 20.34 0.86
CA ALA A 162 -37.36 21.45 0.94
C ALA A 162 -37.90 21.64 2.38
N ALA A 163 -38.25 20.55 3.06
CA ALA A 163 -38.65 20.58 4.46
C ALA A 163 -37.51 21.04 5.40
N ALA A 164 -36.29 20.54 5.19
CA ALA A 164 -35.11 20.86 5.98
C ALA A 164 -34.66 22.33 5.89
N ARG A 165 -35.00 23.03 4.80
CA ARG A 165 -34.72 24.46 4.59
C ARG A 165 -35.64 25.38 5.38
N HIS A 166 -36.75 24.89 5.92
CA HIS A 166 -37.62 25.70 6.76
C HIS A 166 -36.86 26.19 8.01
N PRO A 167 -36.93 27.47 8.40
CA PRO A 167 -36.17 28.00 9.55
C PRO A 167 -36.43 27.25 10.86
N ALA A 168 -37.66 26.75 11.02
CA ALA A 168 -38.11 25.98 12.19
C ALA A 168 -37.87 24.46 12.08
N ALA A 169 -37.29 23.96 10.98
CA ALA A 169 -36.92 22.55 10.92
C ALA A 169 -35.96 22.21 12.06
N ASP A 170 -36.08 21.00 12.62
CA ASP A 170 -35.23 20.48 13.69
C ASP A 170 -33.99 19.75 13.13
N ALA A 171 -33.17 19.17 14.01
CA ALA A 171 -31.98 18.42 13.61
C ALA A 171 -32.33 17.12 12.86
N GLU A 172 -33.36 16.40 13.30
CA GLU A 172 -33.78 15.12 12.71
C GLU A 172 -34.29 15.30 11.27
N THR A 173 -35.06 16.35 10.99
CA THR A 173 -35.51 16.67 9.63
C THR A 173 -34.33 16.92 8.69
N ARG A 174 -33.30 17.63 9.17
CA ARG A 174 -32.08 17.88 8.38
C ARG A 174 -31.23 16.62 8.22
N ALA A 175 -31.10 15.82 9.26
CA ALA A 175 -30.39 14.54 9.21
C ALA A 175 -31.07 13.54 8.26
N ALA A 176 -32.41 13.53 8.23
CA ALA A 176 -33.20 12.74 7.30
C ALA A 176 -33.03 13.17 5.84
N ALA A 177 -32.84 14.47 5.58
CA ALA A 177 -32.48 14.98 4.26
C ALA A 177 -31.04 14.59 3.86
N ALA A 178 -30.10 14.65 4.80
CA ALA A 178 -28.72 14.20 4.59
C ALA A 178 -28.66 12.72 4.17
N GLU A 179 -29.42 11.86 4.86
CA GLU A 179 -29.50 10.42 4.57
C GLU A 179 -30.09 10.14 3.18
N ALA A 180 -31.12 10.89 2.78
CA ALA A 180 -31.72 10.75 1.46
C ALA A 180 -30.76 11.15 0.33
N TRP A 181 -29.95 12.21 0.50
CA TRP A 181 -28.91 12.57 -0.46
C TRP A 181 -27.78 11.56 -0.52
N LEU A 182 -27.36 11.02 0.63
CA LEU A 182 -26.36 9.96 0.68
C LEU A 182 -26.83 8.72 -0.10
N ALA A 183 -28.10 8.36 0.03
CA ALA A 183 -28.70 7.20 -0.66
C ALA A 183 -28.77 7.35 -2.19
N VAL A 184 -28.66 8.56 -2.73
CA VAL A 184 -28.59 8.84 -4.18
C VAL A 184 -27.19 9.29 -4.64
N GLY A 185 -26.19 9.14 -3.75
CA GLY A 185 -24.78 9.38 -4.03
C GLY A 185 -24.40 10.86 -4.17
N ASP A 186 -25.17 11.79 -3.62
CA ASP A 186 -24.80 13.21 -3.54
C ASP A 186 -24.10 13.51 -2.21
N ALA A 187 -22.80 13.26 -2.16
CA ALA A 187 -21.98 13.47 -0.98
C ALA A 187 -21.97 14.94 -0.52
N ALA A 188 -21.98 15.90 -1.45
CA ALA A 188 -21.91 17.32 -1.13
C ALA A 188 -23.22 17.81 -0.48
N ALA A 189 -24.36 17.44 -1.07
CA ALA A 189 -25.66 17.75 -0.50
C ALA A 189 -25.88 17.03 0.84
N ALA A 190 -25.45 15.78 0.95
CA ALA A 190 -25.51 15.01 2.20
C ALA A 190 -24.68 15.67 3.31
N GLU A 191 -23.43 16.07 3.03
CA GLU A 191 -22.57 16.76 4.01
C GLU A 191 -23.18 18.09 4.45
N ALA A 192 -23.67 18.90 3.51
CA ALA A 192 -24.30 20.18 3.82
C ALA A 192 -25.51 20.02 4.76
N MET A 193 -26.39 19.05 4.48
CA MET A 193 -27.55 18.76 5.34
C MET A 193 -27.13 18.17 6.69
N ALA A 194 -26.11 17.31 6.73
CA ALA A 194 -25.59 16.76 7.98
C ALA A 194 -25.01 17.87 8.87
N ARG A 195 -24.19 18.79 8.31
CA ARG A 195 -23.65 19.93 9.05
C ARG A 195 -24.76 20.87 9.55
N ALA A 196 -25.77 21.15 8.71
CA ALA A 196 -26.91 21.95 9.13
C ALA A 196 -27.75 21.28 10.25
N ALA A 197 -27.82 19.95 10.29
CA ALA A 197 -28.41 19.23 11.43
C ALA A 197 -27.57 19.44 12.71
N LEU A 198 -26.24 19.34 12.59
CA LEU A 198 -25.30 19.49 13.70
C LEU A 198 -25.21 20.92 14.25
N GLU A 199 -25.55 21.94 13.46
CA GLU A 199 -25.73 23.31 13.95
C GLU A 199 -26.91 23.44 14.92
N ARG A 200 -27.92 22.57 14.83
CA ARG A 200 -29.08 22.55 15.75
C ARG A 200 -28.86 21.61 16.92
N ASP A 201 -28.24 20.47 16.68
CA ASP A 201 -27.90 19.47 17.69
C ASP A 201 -26.56 18.83 17.35
N GLY A 202 -25.50 19.28 18.03
CA GLY A 202 -24.13 18.81 17.80
C GLY A 202 -23.91 17.32 18.10
N ASP A 203 -24.78 16.71 18.89
CA ASP A 203 -24.70 15.30 19.29
C ASP A 203 -25.66 14.40 18.49
N HIS A 204 -26.37 14.95 17.49
CA HIS A 204 -27.33 14.19 16.70
C HIS A 204 -26.68 12.95 16.05
N PRO A 205 -27.12 11.71 16.38
CA PRO A 205 -26.36 10.51 16.06
C PRO A 205 -26.29 10.23 14.55
N ARG A 206 -27.42 10.33 13.84
CA ARG A 206 -27.48 10.09 12.39
C ARG A 206 -26.61 11.07 11.60
N ALA A 207 -26.68 12.36 11.92
CA ALA A 207 -25.91 13.40 11.23
C ALA A 207 -24.41 13.24 11.46
N ASN A 208 -23.99 12.94 12.71
CA ASN A 208 -22.60 12.66 13.03
C ASN A 208 -22.08 11.39 12.31
N ARG A 209 -22.87 10.33 12.21
CA ARG A 209 -22.51 9.12 11.44
C ARG A 209 -22.31 9.42 9.95
N ILE A 210 -23.26 10.13 9.32
CA ILE A 210 -23.18 10.52 7.91
C ILE A 210 -21.96 11.40 7.66
N LEU A 211 -21.75 12.42 8.49
CA LEU A 211 -20.59 13.30 8.38
C LEU A 211 -19.28 12.50 8.52
N GLY A 212 -19.19 11.62 9.52
CA GLY A 212 -18.03 10.76 9.73
C GLY A 212 -17.69 9.90 8.51
N ARG A 213 -18.69 9.22 7.92
CA ARG A 213 -18.54 8.45 6.69
C ARG A 213 -18.00 9.29 5.53
N LEU A 214 -18.63 10.43 5.25
CA LEU A 214 -18.27 11.30 4.13
C LEU A 214 -16.85 11.86 4.28
N LEU A 215 -16.46 12.22 5.50
CA LEU A 215 -15.10 12.67 5.80
C LEU A 215 -14.07 11.55 5.60
N LEU A 216 -14.37 10.31 6.02
CA LEU A 216 -13.48 9.17 5.78
C LEU A 216 -13.33 8.85 4.29
N GLU A 217 -14.41 8.93 3.51
CA GLU A 217 -14.36 8.77 2.06
C GLU A 217 -13.49 9.86 1.40
N ARG A 218 -13.72 11.14 1.74
CA ARG A 218 -12.94 12.27 1.22
C ARG A 218 -11.48 12.23 1.65
N SER A 219 -11.19 11.73 2.84
CA SER A 219 -9.82 11.64 3.37
C SER A 219 -8.95 10.59 2.67
N GLY A 220 -9.55 9.69 1.87
CA GLY A 220 -8.86 8.54 1.30
C GLY A 220 -8.73 7.34 2.25
N ALA A 221 -9.13 7.46 3.52
CA ALA A 221 -9.02 6.40 4.53
C ALA A 221 -9.82 5.13 4.20
N MET A 222 -10.93 5.25 3.47
CA MET A 222 -11.75 4.12 3.02
C MET A 222 -11.21 3.43 1.74
N GLY A 223 -10.30 4.09 1.02
CA GLY A 223 -9.75 3.64 -0.26
C GLY A 223 -8.37 3.00 -0.16
N VAL A 224 -7.85 2.80 1.07
CA VAL A 224 -6.53 2.21 1.30
C VAL A 224 -6.49 0.80 0.71
N ARG A 225 -5.55 0.57 -0.21
CA ARG A 225 -5.28 -0.73 -0.84
C ARG A 225 -3.79 -1.04 -0.73
N ASP A 226 -3.44 -2.32 -0.74
CA ASP A 226 -2.05 -2.77 -0.72
C ASP A 226 -1.25 -2.12 -1.88
N GLY A 227 -0.08 -1.57 -1.56
CA GLY A 227 0.89 -1.07 -2.55
C GLY A 227 0.64 0.32 -3.13
N LYS A 228 -0.32 1.12 -2.63
CA LYS A 228 -0.49 2.53 -3.03
C LYS A 228 -0.01 3.51 -1.94
N PRO A 229 0.65 4.63 -2.29
CA PRO A 229 1.14 5.58 -1.32
C PRO A 229 0.01 6.21 -0.50
N PHE A 230 0.30 6.42 0.79
CA PHE A 230 -0.58 6.83 1.88
C PHE A 230 -1.05 8.30 1.79
N ALA A 231 -1.77 8.67 0.73
CA ALA A 231 -2.44 9.98 0.67
C ALA A 231 -3.71 9.97 1.56
N VAL A 232 -3.52 9.98 2.88
CA VAL A 232 -4.59 10.12 3.86
C VAL A 232 -4.57 11.52 4.45
N ASP A 233 -5.67 12.25 4.31
CA ASP A 233 -5.84 13.54 4.98
C ASP A 233 -6.16 13.31 6.47
N ARG A 234 -5.13 13.47 7.31
CA ARG A 234 -5.23 13.28 8.76
C ARG A 234 -6.31 14.16 9.40
N ALA A 235 -6.45 15.41 8.96
CA ALA A 235 -7.37 16.35 9.59
C ALA A 235 -8.82 15.91 9.38
N LEU A 236 -9.14 15.45 8.17
CA LEU A 236 -10.46 14.89 7.86
C LEU A 236 -10.74 13.60 8.65
N VAL A 237 -9.75 12.73 8.82
CA VAL A 237 -9.93 11.51 9.64
C VAL A 237 -10.14 11.83 11.12
N GLU A 238 -9.40 12.78 11.68
CA GLU A 238 -9.59 13.20 13.08
C GLU A 238 -10.95 13.89 13.30
N GLU A 239 -11.42 14.71 12.35
CA GLU A 239 -12.77 15.26 12.36
C GLU A 239 -13.83 14.13 12.31
N ALA A 240 -13.63 13.13 11.44
CA ALA A 240 -14.51 11.98 11.33
C ALA A 240 -14.57 11.17 12.64
N ILE A 241 -13.42 10.89 13.27
CA ILE A 241 -13.35 10.23 14.58
C ILE A 241 -14.16 11.02 15.61
N GLY A 242 -14.03 12.34 15.62
CA GLY A 242 -14.80 13.22 16.51
C GLY A 242 -16.31 13.09 16.32
N ALA A 243 -16.77 13.09 15.07
CA ALA A 243 -18.18 12.92 14.73
C ALA A 243 -18.69 11.52 15.10
N LEU A 244 -18.00 10.46 14.67
CA LEU A 244 -18.40 9.07 14.94
C LEU A 244 -18.44 8.78 16.45
N ARG A 245 -17.52 9.34 17.22
CA ARG A 245 -17.54 9.23 18.68
C ARG A 245 -18.80 9.85 19.29
N ARG A 246 -19.26 11.01 18.81
CA ARG A 246 -20.54 11.61 19.26
C ARG A 246 -21.72 10.74 18.86
N ALA A 247 -21.72 10.20 17.64
CA ALA A 247 -22.77 9.29 17.18
C ALA A 247 -22.89 8.05 18.08
N VAL A 248 -21.77 7.39 18.40
CA VAL A 248 -21.75 6.21 19.29
C VAL A 248 -22.13 6.58 20.72
N ALA A 249 -21.75 7.76 21.21
CA ALA A 249 -22.13 8.22 22.54
C ALA A 249 -23.65 8.45 22.67
N ALA A 250 -24.27 9.06 21.66
CA ALA A 250 -25.71 9.28 21.61
C ALA A 250 -26.50 8.00 21.32
N ARG A 251 -25.94 7.10 20.51
CA ARG A 251 -26.56 5.84 20.12
C ARG A 251 -25.56 4.66 20.16
N PRO A 252 -25.38 4.01 21.32
CA PRO A 252 -24.39 2.93 21.47
C PRO A 252 -24.64 1.70 20.60
N ASP A 253 -25.88 1.45 20.16
CA ASP A 253 -26.28 0.34 19.28
C ASP A 253 -26.01 0.61 17.78
N ASP A 254 -25.52 1.80 17.40
CA ASP A 254 -25.14 2.11 16.03
C ASP A 254 -23.82 1.40 15.65
N ASP A 255 -23.94 0.16 15.18
CA ASP A 255 -22.80 -0.71 14.83
C ASP A 255 -21.93 -0.12 13.71
N GLU A 256 -22.54 0.59 12.76
CA GLU A 256 -21.84 1.21 11.65
C GLU A 256 -20.96 2.36 12.13
N ALA A 257 -21.50 3.27 12.96
CA ALA A 257 -20.71 4.36 13.54
C ALA A 257 -19.58 3.83 14.43
N ASP A 258 -19.85 2.78 15.22
CA ASP A 258 -18.86 2.15 16.09
C ASP A 258 -17.73 1.50 15.30
N TRP A 259 -18.06 0.73 14.26
CA TRP A 259 -17.05 0.13 13.38
C TRP A 259 -16.21 1.19 12.66
N LEU A 260 -16.84 2.19 12.06
CA LEU A 260 -16.15 3.26 11.34
C LEU A 260 -15.20 4.03 12.27
N HIS A 261 -15.59 4.27 13.53
CA HIS A 261 -14.73 4.93 14.51
C HIS A 261 -13.45 4.14 14.77
N VAL A 262 -13.59 2.83 15.05
CA VAL A 262 -12.45 1.96 15.33
C VAL A 262 -11.58 1.77 14.08
N ALA A 263 -12.19 1.62 12.91
CA ALA A 263 -11.49 1.51 11.62
C ALA A 263 -10.70 2.77 11.28
N ALA A 264 -11.26 3.97 11.50
CA ALA A 264 -10.56 5.24 11.29
C ALA A 264 -9.29 5.36 12.15
N VAL A 265 -9.37 4.93 13.42
CA VAL A 265 -8.20 4.90 14.31
C VAL A 265 -7.16 3.90 13.79
N ALA A 266 -7.58 2.70 13.38
CA ALA A 266 -6.70 1.70 12.81
C ALA A 266 -5.98 2.23 11.56
N THR A 267 -6.69 2.90 10.65
CA THR A 267 -6.09 3.53 9.46
C THR A 267 -5.02 4.54 9.85
N LEU A 268 -5.26 5.43 10.81
CA LEU A 268 -4.24 6.38 11.26
C LEU A 268 -3.00 5.67 11.85
N VAL A 269 -3.16 4.54 12.52
CA VAL A 269 -2.02 3.74 12.99
C VAL A 269 -1.24 3.15 11.81
N GLN A 270 -1.94 2.55 10.86
CA GLN A 270 -1.34 1.88 9.69
C GLN A 270 -0.56 2.85 8.80
N VAL A 271 -1.04 4.08 8.63
CA VAL A 271 -0.33 5.13 7.87
C VAL A 271 0.67 5.93 8.71
N GLY A 272 0.81 5.62 10.01
CA GLY A 272 1.78 6.28 10.88
C GLY A 272 1.44 7.71 11.28
N MET A 273 0.15 8.05 11.29
CA MET A 273 -0.38 9.39 11.60
C MET A 273 -1.16 9.46 12.92
N ALA A 274 -1.39 8.32 13.60
CA ALA A 274 -2.10 8.30 14.87
C ALA A 274 -1.28 8.96 16.00
N SER A 275 -1.90 9.86 16.74
CA SER A 275 -1.35 10.35 18.02
C SER A 275 -1.65 9.36 19.16
N ASP A 276 -0.88 9.43 20.25
CA ASP A 276 -1.15 8.61 21.45
C ASP A 276 -2.51 8.91 22.09
N ARG A 277 -3.01 10.15 21.92
CA ARG A 277 -4.35 10.52 22.35
C ARG A 277 -5.42 9.79 21.53
N VAL A 278 -5.34 9.89 20.20
CA VAL A 278 -6.28 9.24 19.28
C VAL A 278 -6.29 7.73 19.53
N LEU A 279 -5.11 7.11 19.65
CA LEU A 279 -5.00 5.68 19.87
C LEU A 279 -5.55 5.24 21.23
N ARG A 280 -5.29 6.00 22.31
CA ARG A 280 -5.83 5.71 23.64
C ARG A 280 -7.35 5.78 23.67
N ASP A 281 -7.93 6.82 23.08
CA ASP A 281 -9.39 7.01 23.04
C ASP A 281 -10.04 5.93 22.15
N GLY A 282 -9.43 5.66 20.99
CA GLY A 282 -9.85 4.59 20.09
C GLY A 282 -9.76 3.20 20.71
N ALA A 283 -8.73 2.91 21.52
CA ALA A 283 -8.60 1.63 22.20
C ALA A 283 -9.71 1.40 23.24
N ARG A 284 -10.23 2.45 23.89
CA ARG A 284 -11.39 2.33 24.78
C ARG A 284 -12.64 1.94 24.01
N ALA A 285 -12.89 2.59 22.86
CA ALA A 285 -14.00 2.24 21.98
C ALA A 285 -13.85 0.80 21.44
N ALA A 286 -12.66 0.45 20.96
CA ALA A 286 -12.33 -0.89 20.49
C ALA A 286 -12.57 -1.98 21.55
N TRP A 287 -12.28 -1.70 22.83
CA TRP A 287 -12.58 -2.64 23.93
C TRP A 287 -14.09 -2.88 24.11
N VAL A 288 -14.92 -1.84 24.00
CA VAL A 288 -16.38 -1.96 24.06
C VAL A 288 -16.88 -2.75 22.86
N ARG A 289 -16.39 -2.43 21.66
CA ARG A 289 -16.72 -3.13 20.43
C ARG A 289 -16.35 -4.61 20.47
N LEU A 290 -15.14 -4.95 20.89
CA LEU A 290 -14.66 -6.33 20.94
C LEU A 290 -15.47 -7.21 21.91
N ARG A 291 -16.13 -6.63 22.92
CA ARG A 291 -17.07 -7.39 23.79
C ARG A 291 -18.34 -7.80 23.03
N ARG A 292 -18.80 -6.97 22.10
CA ARG A 292 -19.99 -7.22 21.26
C ARG A 292 -19.67 -8.06 20.02
N HIS A 293 -18.48 -7.85 19.45
CA HIS A 293 -17.97 -8.53 18.26
C HIS A 293 -16.63 -9.21 18.58
N PRO A 294 -16.64 -10.40 19.22
CA PRO A 294 -15.41 -11.04 19.73
C PRO A 294 -14.36 -11.40 18.68
N LYS A 295 -14.74 -11.43 17.39
CA LYS A 295 -13.87 -11.70 16.25
C LYS A 295 -13.48 -10.44 15.45
N ASP A 296 -13.72 -9.24 15.97
CA ASP A 296 -13.31 -8.01 15.30
C ASP A 296 -11.78 -7.82 15.38
N THR A 297 -11.10 -8.12 14.28
CA THR A 297 -9.63 -8.06 14.17
C THR A 297 -9.12 -6.62 14.24
N VAL A 298 -9.86 -5.66 13.68
CA VAL A 298 -9.50 -4.24 13.69
C VAL A 298 -9.52 -3.69 15.10
N ALA A 299 -10.57 -3.99 15.87
CA ALA A 299 -10.66 -3.60 17.27
C ALA A 299 -9.54 -4.21 18.11
N ALA A 300 -9.28 -5.50 17.95
CA ALA A 300 -8.18 -6.17 18.62
C ALA A 300 -6.80 -5.58 18.24
N ALA A 301 -6.60 -5.17 16.98
CA ALA A 301 -5.39 -4.50 16.51
C ALA A 301 -5.19 -3.15 17.22
N VAL A 302 -6.21 -2.28 17.22
CA VAL A 302 -6.16 -0.96 17.88
C VAL A 302 -5.80 -1.08 19.36
N ILE A 303 -6.37 -2.06 20.06
CA ILE A 303 -6.01 -2.36 21.45
C ILE A 303 -4.54 -2.80 21.57
N GLY A 304 -4.11 -3.73 20.72
CA GLY A 304 -2.73 -4.22 20.67
C GLY A 304 -1.72 -3.08 20.46
N PHE A 305 -1.97 -2.22 19.48
CA PHE A 305 -1.16 -1.04 19.19
C PHE A 305 -1.12 -0.06 20.36
N HIS A 306 -2.25 0.16 21.05
CA HIS A 306 -2.26 1.03 22.23
C HIS A 306 -1.35 0.51 23.34
N ILE A 307 -1.36 -0.80 23.60
CA ILE A 307 -0.50 -1.43 24.60
C ILE A 307 0.97 -1.38 24.17
N TYR A 308 1.23 -1.67 22.90
CA TYR A 308 2.56 -1.62 22.31
C TYR A 308 3.17 -0.21 22.39
N ARG A 309 2.43 0.86 22.07
CA ARG A 309 2.94 2.25 22.13
C ARG A 309 3.27 2.74 23.54
N ARG A 310 2.91 1.96 24.56
CA ARG A 310 3.29 2.17 25.96
C ARG A 310 4.46 1.29 26.40
N ASP A 311 5.18 0.71 25.45
CA ASP A 311 6.36 -0.15 25.66
C ASP A 311 6.03 -1.38 26.52
N ARG A 312 4.83 -1.96 26.31
CA ARG A 312 4.37 -3.17 27.01
C ARG A 312 4.22 -4.34 26.05
N LEU A 313 5.26 -4.65 25.28
CA LEU A 313 5.20 -5.67 24.23
C LEU A 313 4.84 -7.06 24.75
N ALA A 314 5.34 -7.46 25.93
CA ALA A 314 4.97 -8.73 26.56
C ALA A 314 3.46 -8.83 26.84
N LEU A 315 2.82 -7.72 27.25
CA LEU A 315 1.36 -7.67 27.45
C LEU A 315 0.62 -7.70 26.11
N ALA A 316 1.10 -6.96 25.11
CA ALA A 316 0.53 -7.00 23.76
C ALA A 316 0.59 -8.43 23.19
N SER A 317 1.74 -9.10 23.28
CA SER A 317 1.93 -10.49 22.88
C SER A 317 0.99 -11.45 23.60
N TRP A 318 0.86 -11.35 24.93
CA TRP A 318 -0.09 -12.15 25.70
C TRP A 318 -1.54 -11.92 25.23
N LEU A 319 -1.92 -10.66 25.03
CA LEU A 319 -3.27 -10.30 24.65
C LEU A 319 -3.61 -10.79 23.22
N SER A 320 -2.70 -10.60 22.27
CA SER A 320 -2.83 -11.11 20.91
C SER A 320 -3.02 -12.62 20.89
N ARG A 321 -2.26 -13.38 21.69
CA ARG A 321 -2.47 -14.83 21.84
C ARG A 321 -3.84 -15.17 22.43
N ARG A 322 -4.28 -14.42 23.45
CA ARG A 322 -5.61 -14.61 24.04
C ARG A 322 -6.72 -14.34 23.02
N PHE A 323 -6.56 -13.32 22.18
CA PHE A 323 -7.52 -12.97 21.14
C PHE A 323 -7.54 -14.01 20.02
N ARG A 324 -6.37 -14.49 19.60
CA ARG A 324 -6.21 -15.53 18.57
C ARG A 324 -7.01 -16.81 18.88
N ARG A 325 -7.17 -17.19 20.16
CA ARG A 325 -7.97 -18.37 20.58
C ARG A 325 -9.43 -18.34 20.12
N ARG A 326 -9.93 -17.20 19.66
CA ARG A 326 -11.29 -17.05 19.12
C ARG A 326 -11.39 -17.38 17.63
N PHE A 327 -10.27 -17.57 16.97
CA PHE A 327 -10.18 -17.80 15.53
C PHE A 327 -9.71 -19.23 15.23
N THR A 328 -10.21 -19.79 14.14
CA THR A 328 -9.73 -21.06 13.58
C THR A 328 -8.41 -20.86 12.84
N ALA A 329 -7.64 -21.93 12.62
CA ALA A 329 -6.40 -21.85 11.84
C ALA A 329 -6.64 -21.31 10.42
N ALA A 330 -7.75 -21.69 9.80
CA ALA A 330 -8.15 -21.19 8.47
C ALA A 330 -8.48 -19.69 8.47
N GLU A 331 -9.06 -19.15 9.54
CA GLU A 331 -9.30 -17.71 9.69
C GLU A 331 -7.98 -16.95 9.84
N VAL A 332 -7.06 -17.44 10.68
CA VAL A 332 -5.73 -16.82 10.88
C VAL A 332 -4.91 -16.84 9.59
N ALA A 333 -5.00 -17.91 8.79
CA ALA A 333 -4.29 -18.01 7.51
C ALA A 333 -4.80 -17.03 6.43
N ARG A 334 -6.03 -16.53 6.56
CA ARG A 334 -6.67 -15.62 5.58
C ARG A 334 -6.56 -14.14 5.94
N GLU A 335 -6.20 -13.82 7.17
CA GLU A 335 -6.17 -12.45 7.69
C GLU A 335 -4.74 -12.07 8.09
N HIS A 336 -4.21 -11.03 7.45
CA HIS A 336 -2.80 -10.65 7.55
C HIS A 336 -2.38 -10.27 8.98
N GLU A 337 -3.17 -9.46 9.68
CA GLU A 337 -2.86 -8.99 11.03
C GLU A 337 -2.94 -10.14 12.05
N LEU A 338 -3.87 -11.08 11.90
CA LEU A 338 -3.92 -12.30 12.70
C LEU A 338 -2.66 -13.16 12.52
N GLY A 339 -2.12 -13.23 11.30
CA GLY A 339 -0.85 -13.89 11.01
C GLY A 339 0.33 -13.22 11.72
N LEU A 340 0.42 -11.90 11.66
CA LEU A 340 1.45 -11.14 12.40
C LEU A 340 1.35 -11.39 13.92
N TRP A 341 0.15 -11.45 14.48
CA TRP A 341 -0.05 -11.75 15.89
C TRP A 341 0.37 -13.16 16.29
N ALA A 342 0.28 -14.13 15.39
CA ALA A 342 0.75 -15.49 15.64
C ALA A 342 2.28 -15.52 15.86
N MET A 343 3.00 -14.60 15.22
CA MET A 343 4.45 -14.47 15.34
C MET A 343 4.90 -13.55 16.48
N LEU A 344 4.01 -12.74 17.07
CA LEU A 344 4.39 -11.79 18.13
C LEU A 344 4.59 -12.52 19.48
N ARG A 345 5.84 -12.88 19.78
CA ARG A 345 6.25 -13.50 21.05
C ARG A 345 7.29 -12.63 21.75
N ALA A 346 6.93 -12.14 22.94
CA ALA A 346 7.80 -11.26 23.73
C ALA A 346 7.92 -11.70 25.20
N ASP A 347 7.38 -12.88 25.54
CA ASP A 347 7.37 -13.38 26.91
C ASP A 347 8.67 -14.11 27.28
N ASP A 348 9.12 -14.01 28.53
CA ASP A 348 10.42 -14.54 28.93
C ASP A 348 10.48 -16.08 28.87
N ALA A 349 9.35 -16.75 29.07
CA ALA A 349 9.26 -18.21 28.94
C ALA A 349 9.54 -18.66 27.50
N PHE A 350 9.03 -17.90 26.52
CA PHE A 350 9.36 -18.11 25.11
C PHE A 350 10.85 -17.99 24.84
N PHE A 351 11.47 -16.87 25.24
CA PHE A 351 12.89 -16.62 24.98
C PHE A 351 13.80 -17.65 25.66
N ARG A 352 13.47 -18.07 26.89
CA ARG A 352 14.20 -19.14 27.59
C ARG A 352 14.05 -20.52 26.93
N ALA A 353 12.98 -20.74 26.18
CA ALA A 353 12.71 -21.99 25.48
C ALA A 353 13.21 -21.99 24.02
N LEU A 354 13.79 -20.89 23.53
CA LEU A 354 14.38 -20.85 22.20
C LEU A 354 15.58 -21.82 22.14
N PRO A 355 15.73 -22.57 21.03
CA PRO A 355 16.92 -23.39 20.83
C PRO A 355 18.17 -22.49 20.71
N PRO A 356 19.36 -22.98 21.09
CA PRO A 356 20.60 -22.29 20.75
C PRO A 356 20.70 -22.13 19.22
N VAL A 357 21.29 -21.03 18.77
CA VAL A 357 21.33 -20.71 17.33
C VAL A 357 22.13 -21.75 16.55
N GLU A 358 23.10 -22.40 17.19
CA GLU A 358 23.90 -23.49 16.62
C GLU A 358 23.00 -24.66 16.18
N ALA A 359 22.04 -25.08 17.01
CA ALA A 359 21.09 -26.14 16.65
C ALA A 359 20.15 -25.72 15.50
N VAL A 360 19.83 -24.42 15.41
CA VAL A 360 19.08 -23.89 14.25
C VAL A 360 19.91 -23.97 12.98
N LEU A 361 21.17 -23.55 13.03
CA LEU A 361 22.08 -23.56 11.88
C LEU A 361 22.39 -24.98 11.40
N GLU A 362 22.52 -25.96 12.31
CA GLU A 362 22.70 -27.38 12.00
C GLU A 362 21.49 -27.97 11.26
N GLY A 363 20.27 -27.49 11.58
CA GLY A 363 19.04 -27.90 10.92
C GLY A 363 18.77 -27.22 9.57
N MET A 364 19.56 -26.21 9.20
CA MET A 364 19.43 -25.54 7.91
C MET A 364 20.15 -26.31 6.79
N ALA A 365 19.81 -25.97 5.55
CA ALA A 365 20.59 -26.39 4.39
C ALA A 365 22.08 -26.02 4.59
N PRO A 366 23.02 -26.91 4.24
CA PRO A 366 24.45 -26.65 4.38
C PRO A 366 24.86 -25.35 3.69
N LEU A 367 25.71 -24.57 4.36
CA LEU A 367 26.30 -23.37 3.78
C LEU A 367 27.43 -23.77 2.83
N GLU A 368 27.23 -23.57 1.52
CA GLU A 368 28.28 -23.70 0.53
C GLU A 368 29.01 -22.36 0.36
N CYS A 369 30.12 -22.16 1.08
CA CYS A 369 31.00 -21.02 0.84
C CYS A 369 31.83 -21.27 -0.43
N ARG A 370 31.49 -20.60 -1.52
CA ARG A 370 32.20 -20.75 -2.80
C ARG A 370 33.49 -19.95 -2.81
N ILE A 371 33.45 -18.74 -2.25
CA ILE A 371 34.55 -17.80 -2.25
C ILE A 371 34.48 -16.93 -1.00
N GLU A 372 35.59 -16.86 -0.26
CA GLU A 372 35.75 -15.82 0.75
C GLU A 372 36.17 -14.50 0.10
N PRO A 373 35.65 -13.36 0.56
CA PRO A 373 36.17 -12.06 0.17
C PRO A 373 37.67 -11.96 0.48
N ALA A 374 38.42 -11.25 -0.35
CA ALA A 374 39.85 -11.04 -0.12
C ALA A 374 40.11 -10.38 1.25
N PRO A 375 41.21 -10.74 1.95
CA PRO A 375 41.55 -10.15 3.23
C PRO A 375 41.80 -8.65 3.10
N VAL A 376 41.42 -7.89 4.13
CA VAL A 376 41.52 -6.41 4.21
C VAL A 376 42.00 -6.00 5.60
N PRO A 377 42.46 -4.73 5.77
CA PRO A 377 42.88 -4.21 7.06
C PRO A 377 41.82 -4.37 8.16
N ALA A 378 42.27 -4.55 9.40
CA ALA A 378 41.40 -4.73 10.56
C ALA A 378 40.41 -3.55 10.73
N GLY A 379 39.13 -3.86 10.97
CA GLY A 379 38.10 -2.87 11.30
C GLY A 379 37.39 -2.21 10.11
N GLU A 380 37.69 -2.58 8.86
CA GLU A 380 36.86 -2.19 7.70
C GLU A 380 35.54 -2.99 7.71
N PRO A 381 34.36 -2.33 7.65
CA PRO A 381 33.09 -3.05 7.63
C PRO A 381 32.89 -3.77 6.28
N ALA A 382 32.30 -4.96 6.33
CA ALA A 382 31.84 -5.67 5.15
C ALA A 382 30.37 -5.36 4.89
N VAL A 383 29.98 -5.26 3.61
CA VAL A 383 28.58 -5.18 3.19
C VAL A 383 28.06 -6.60 2.94
N PHE A 384 26.84 -6.90 3.37
CA PHE A 384 26.19 -8.19 3.17
C PHE A 384 24.77 -8.03 2.65
N PHE A 385 24.40 -8.84 1.66
CA PHE A 385 23.01 -9.01 1.27
C PHE A 385 22.71 -10.47 0.92
N CYS A 386 21.42 -10.81 1.01
CA CYS A 386 20.91 -12.15 0.79
C CYS A 386 19.62 -12.09 -0.04
N CYS A 387 19.48 -12.99 -0.99
CA CYS A 387 18.29 -13.08 -1.85
C CYS A 387 18.09 -14.48 -2.41
N ASP A 388 16.91 -14.75 -2.96
CA ASP A 388 16.68 -15.88 -3.85
C ASP A 388 17.17 -15.58 -5.28
N ASP A 389 17.12 -16.59 -6.15
CA ASP A 389 17.49 -16.49 -7.57
C ASP A 389 16.77 -15.34 -8.30
N VAL A 390 15.47 -15.16 -8.07
CA VAL A 390 14.67 -14.16 -8.80
C VAL A 390 15.06 -12.75 -8.37
N TYR A 391 15.20 -12.50 -7.06
CA TYR A 391 15.65 -11.20 -6.58
C TYR A 391 17.09 -10.90 -6.99
N PHE A 392 17.97 -11.90 -7.00
CA PHE A 392 19.34 -11.71 -7.45
C PHE A 392 19.36 -11.15 -8.87
N ARG A 393 18.74 -11.86 -9.82
CA ARG A 393 18.75 -11.45 -11.24
C ARG A 393 18.09 -10.08 -11.46
N ARG A 394 17.08 -9.75 -10.63
CA ARG A 394 16.32 -8.51 -10.76
C ARG A 394 17.02 -7.29 -10.17
N PHE A 395 17.68 -7.43 -9.02
CA PHE A 395 18.11 -6.27 -8.23
C PHE A 395 19.60 -6.28 -7.86
N ALA A 396 20.23 -7.44 -7.70
CA ALA A 396 21.62 -7.50 -7.26
C ALA A 396 22.61 -6.77 -8.19
N PRO A 397 22.49 -6.79 -9.53
CA PRO A 397 23.38 -6.03 -10.41
C PRO A 397 23.38 -4.53 -10.10
N ALA A 398 22.19 -3.93 -9.97
CA ALA A 398 22.03 -2.50 -9.66
C ALA A 398 22.64 -2.14 -8.29
N LEU A 399 22.40 -2.98 -7.28
CA LEU A 399 22.98 -2.80 -5.96
C LEU A 399 24.51 -2.87 -6.01
N LEU A 400 25.07 -3.92 -6.64
CA LEU A 400 26.51 -4.12 -6.75
C LEU A 400 27.19 -3.01 -7.54
N ASP A 401 26.59 -2.54 -8.64
CA ASP A 401 27.10 -1.39 -9.38
C ASP A 401 27.11 -0.12 -8.52
N SER A 402 26.01 0.18 -7.81
CA SER A 402 25.96 1.33 -6.92
C SER A 402 27.00 1.25 -5.79
N LEU A 403 27.27 0.06 -5.25
CA LEU A 403 28.34 -0.18 -4.28
C LEU A 403 29.73 0.05 -4.89
N ALA A 404 29.98 -0.49 -6.09
CA ALA A 404 31.24 -0.33 -6.80
C ALA A 404 31.54 1.15 -7.10
N GLU A 405 30.52 1.93 -7.43
CA GLU A 405 30.64 3.37 -7.68
C GLU A 405 30.89 4.18 -6.40
N ARG A 406 30.18 3.86 -5.31
CA ARG A 406 30.22 4.66 -4.07
C ARG A 406 31.34 4.24 -3.12
N MET A 407 31.74 2.98 -3.17
CA MET A 407 32.74 2.38 -2.29
C MET A 407 33.68 1.45 -3.06
N PRO A 408 34.53 1.97 -3.96
CA PRO A 408 35.46 1.16 -4.72
C PRO A 408 36.37 0.33 -3.79
N GLY A 409 36.47 -0.97 -4.06
CA GLY A 409 37.26 -1.92 -3.27
C GLY A 409 36.57 -2.44 -2.01
N ALA A 410 35.32 -2.04 -1.71
CA ALA A 410 34.61 -2.54 -0.54
C ALA A 410 34.53 -4.07 -0.50
N THR A 411 34.61 -4.61 0.72
CA THR A 411 34.34 -6.02 0.98
C THR A 411 32.84 -6.28 0.95
N VAL A 412 32.41 -7.17 0.06
CA VAL A 412 31.00 -7.54 -0.10
C VAL A 412 30.84 -9.05 0.05
N ALA A 413 29.97 -9.50 0.93
CA ALA A 413 29.58 -10.90 1.06
C ALA A 413 28.15 -11.06 0.53
N VAL A 414 27.97 -11.99 -0.40
CA VAL A 414 26.66 -12.24 -1.01
C VAL A 414 26.21 -13.66 -0.69
N HIS A 415 24.97 -13.80 -0.25
CA HIS A 415 24.33 -15.10 -0.10
C HIS A 415 23.18 -15.26 -1.10
N VAL A 416 23.17 -16.36 -1.84
CA VAL A 416 22.08 -16.66 -2.79
C VAL A 416 21.43 -17.99 -2.44
N VAL A 417 20.12 -17.96 -2.19
CA VAL A 417 19.32 -19.15 -1.90
C VAL A 417 18.88 -19.77 -3.23
N ALA A 418 19.20 -21.05 -3.41
CA ALA A 418 18.85 -21.87 -4.56
C ALA A 418 19.14 -21.20 -5.94
N PRO A 419 20.39 -20.78 -6.21
CA PRO A 419 20.73 -20.10 -7.46
C PRO A 419 20.56 -21.00 -8.68
N SER A 420 20.06 -20.42 -9.77
CA SER A 420 20.08 -21.03 -11.10
C SER A 420 21.47 -20.97 -11.74
N PRO A 421 21.75 -21.78 -12.78
CA PRO A 421 23.00 -21.68 -13.53
C PRO A 421 23.28 -20.29 -14.10
N GLU A 422 22.24 -19.54 -14.48
CA GLU A 422 22.36 -18.15 -14.94
C GLU A 422 22.88 -17.24 -13.82
N THR A 423 22.34 -17.38 -12.62
CA THR A 423 22.78 -16.65 -11.44
C THR A 423 24.21 -17.01 -11.05
N GLU A 424 24.58 -18.30 -11.08
CA GLU A 424 25.95 -18.72 -10.83
C GLU A 424 26.96 -18.13 -11.83
N GLN A 425 26.59 -18.04 -13.12
CA GLN A 425 27.41 -17.37 -14.13
C GLN A 425 27.53 -15.86 -13.88
N ALA A 426 26.45 -15.21 -13.43
CA ALA A 426 26.49 -13.80 -13.04
C ALA A 426 27.40 -13.56 -11.82
N MET A 427 27.34 -14.42 -10.80
CA MET A 427 28.25 -14.39 -9.65
C MET A 427 29.72 -14.56 -10.08
N ALA A 428 29.99 -15.48 -11.02
CA ALA A 428 31.34 -15.68 -11.56
C ALA A 428 31.89 -14.45 -12.30
N ARG A 429 31.03 -13.69 -13.00
CA ARG A 429 31.42 -12.42 -13.64
C ARG A 429 31.80 -11.34 -12.63
N TRP A 430 31.00 -11.18 -11.58
CA TRP A 430 31.29 -10.23 -10.50
C TRP A 430 32.57 -10.55 -9.73
N ARG A 431 32.91 -11.83 -9.60
CA ARG A 431 34.20 -12.25 -9.02
C ARG A 431 35.39 -11.65 -9.76
N THR A 432 35.30 -11.51 -11.08
CA THR A 432 36.40 -11.04 -11.94
C THR A 432 36.37 -9.55 -12.25
N ASP A 433 35.32 -8.83 -11.84
CA ASP A 433 35.11 -7.40 -12.14
C ASP A 433 36.17 -6.49 -11.48
N GLY A 434 36.63 -6.86 -10.28
CA GLY A 434 37.73 -6.17 -9.59
C GLY A 434 37.37 -4.84 -8.92
N ARG A 435 36.19 -4.26 -9.18
CA ARG A 435 35.74 -3.04 -8.48
C ARG A 435 35.36 -3.28 -7.01
N LEU A 436 35.05 -4.53 -6.65
CA LEU A 436 34.66 -4.94 -5.30
C LEU A 436 35.43 -6.20 -4.87
N ARG A 437 35.68 -6.34 -3.56
CA ARG A 437 36.21 -7.57 -2.97
C ARG A 437 35.05 -8.48 -2.59
N ILE A 438 34.51 -9.18 -3.58
CA ILE A 438 33.26 -9.94 -3.43
C ILE A 438 33.47 -11.42 -3.06
N GLY A 439 32.74 -11.88 -2.05
CA GLY A 439 32.63 -13.29 -1.67
C GLY A 439 31.21 -13.79 -1.87
N PHE A 440 31.07 -15.09 -2.11
CA PHE A 440 29.80 -15.73 -2.40
C PHE A 440 29.59 -16.98 -1.56
N SER A 441 28.38 -17.09 -1.02
CA SER A 441 27.87 -18.30 -0.40
C SER A 441 26.49 -18.64 -0.96
N LEU A 442 26.10 -19.90 -0.88
CA LEU A 442 24.78 -20.34 -1.30
C LEU A 442 24.29 -21.50 -0.44
N ASP A 443 23.00 -21.76 -0.52
CA ASP A 443 22.38 -22.97 0.01
C ASP A 443 21.25 -23.45 -0.93
N ARG A 444 20.80 -24.69 -0.72
CA ARG A 444 19.71 -25.33 -1.49
C ARG A 444 18.75 -26.02 -0.53
N PRO A 445 17.92 -25.28 0.20
CA PRO A 445 16.96 -25.87 1.12
C PRO A 445 15.94 -26.75 0.38
N ASP A 446 15.60 -27.88 0.99
CA ASP A 446 14.43 -28.65 0.56
C ASP A 446 13.16 -27.88 0.94
N MET A 447 12.51 -27.32 -0.08
CA MET A 447 11.29 -26.56 0.07
C MET A 447 10.03 -27.38 -0.31
N ALA A 448 10.16 -28.69 -0.46
CA ALA A 448 9.03 -29.56 -0.73
C ALA A 448 7.96 -29.40 0.37
N GLY A 449 6.70 -29.22 -0.05
CA GLY A 449 5.57 -29.03 0.87
C GLY A 449 5.50 -27.66 1.57
N TRP A 450 6.44 -26.74 1.32
CA TRP A 450 6.33 -25.38 1.84
C TRP A 450 5.21 -24.62 1.12
N THR A 451 4.50 -23.77 1.84
CA THR A 451 3.58 -22.79 1.26
C THR A 451 4.37 -21.64 0.62
N ASP A 452 3.75 -20.88 -0.29
CA ASP A 452 4.38 -19.68 -0.88
C ASP A 452 4.82 -18.68 0.20
N ILE A 453 3.97 -18.45 1.20
CA ILE A 453 4.27 -17.55 2.31
C ILE A 453 5.49 -18.00 3.11
N LYS A 454 5.65 -19.32 3.33
CA LYS A 454 6.83 -19.87 4.01
C LYS A 454 8.09 -19.71 3.18
N ARG A 455 8.04 -19.94 1.86
CA ARG A 455 9.18 -19.70 0.95
C ARG A 455 9.62 -18.24 0.98
N VAL A 456 8.71 -17.30 0.76
CA VAL A 456 9.03 -15.87 0.75
C VAL A 456 9.55 -15.41 2.11
N THR A 457 8.96 -15.89 3.21
CA THR A 457 9.44 -15.56 4.54
C THR A 457 10.82 -16.14 4.82
N TYR A 458 11.10 -17.37 4.37
CA TYR A 458 12.43 -17.97 4.46
C TYR A 458 13.47 -17.11 3.74
N TYR A 459 13.22 -16.68 2.50
CA TYR A 459 14.17 -15.85 1.76
C TYR A 459 14.50 -14.54 2.48
N ALA A 460 13.49 -13.86 3.03
CA ALA A 460 13.70 -12.63 3.80
C ALA A 460 14.47 -12.87 5.11
N SER A 461 14.21 -14.01 5.76
CA SER A 461 14.72 -14.31 7.11
C SER A 461 16.09 -14.99 7.11
N ALA A 462 16.39 -15.83 6.11
CA ALA A 462 17.67 -16.53 5.96
C ALA A 462 18.86 -15.56 5.97
N ARG A 463 18.64 -14.34 5.47
CA ARG A 463 19.55 -13.22 5.54
C ARG A 463 20.21 -13.05 6.91
N PHE A 464 19.47 -13.13 8.01
CA PHE A 464 20.01 -12.86 9.34
C PHE A 464 20.76 -14.04 9.95
N LEU A 465 20.35 -15.27 9.62
CA LEU A 465 21.09 -16.49 9.96
C LEU A 465 22.43 -16.55 9.21
N ARG A 466 22.42 -16.18 7.92
CA ARG A 466 23.62 -16.11 7.09
C ARG A 466 24.51 -14.91 7.44
N ALA A 467 23.92 -13.79 7.82
CA ALA A 467 24.65 -12.65 8.38
C ALA A 467 25.43 -13.04 9.63
N LEU A 468 24.86 -13.85 10.54
CA LEU A 468 25.57 -14.33 11.73
C LEU A 468 26.81 -15.15 11.37
N GLN A 469 26.67 -16.08 10.42
CA GLN A 469 27.79 -16.91 9.97
C GLN A 469 28.89 -16.06 9.33
N TRP A 470 28.53 -15.08 8.50
CA TRP A 470 29.49 -14.16 7.89
C TRP A 470 30.14 -13.21 8.92
N LEU A 471 29.38 -12.72 9.90
CA LEU A 471 29.88 -11.88 11.00
C LEU A 471 30.98 -12.62 11.77
N ARG A 472 30.71 -13.86 12.18
CA ARG A 472 31.67 -14.74 12.88
C ARG A 472 32.85 -15.12 12.00
N ARG A 473 32.61 -15.41 10.72
CA ARG A 473 33.66 -15.87 9.77
C ARG A 473 34.64 -14.76 9.40
N LEU A 474 34.15 -13.54 9.17
CA LEU A 474 34.99 -12.40 8.75
C LEU A 474 35.62 -11.65 9.92
N ASP A 475 35.15 -11.91 11.13
CA ASP A 475 35.58 -11.27 12.38
C ASP A 475 35.64 -9.73 12.26
N ARG A 476 34.55 -9.12 11.78
CA ARG A 476 34.47 -7.67 11.52
C ARG A 476 33.03 -7.17 11.48
N PRO A 477 32.80 -5.85 11.49
CA PRO A 477 31.45 -5.30 11.40
C PRO A 477 30.77 -5.67 10.08
N LEU A 478 29.48 -6.00 10.12
CA LEU A 478 28.70 -6.39 8.96
C LEU A 478 27.52 -5.43 8.75
N MET A 479 27.46 -4.81 7.57
CA MET A 479 26.36 -3.95 7.13
C MET A 479 25.42 -4.78 6.25
N VAL A 480 24.30 -5.22 6.83
CA VAL A 480 23.27 -5.99 6.14
C VAL A 480 22.33 -5.04 5.41
N ILE A 481 22.16 -5.24 4.10
CA ILE A 481 21.31 -4.39 3.25
C ILE A 481 20.31 -5.24 2.45
N ASP A 482 19.12 -4.70 2.21
CA ASP A 482 18.15 -5.30 1.29
C ASP A 482 18.72 -5.32 -0.13
N THR A 483 18.46 -6.42 -0.84
CA THR A 483 18.95 -6.61 -2.22
C THR A 483 18.33 -5.61 -3.20
N ASP A 484 17.16 -5.05 -2.90
CA ASP A 484 16.50 -4.01 -3.68
C ASP A 484 16.90 -2.57 -3.28
N ALA A 485 18.00 -2.44 -2.54
CA ALA A 485 18.61 -1.15 -2.23
C ALA A 485 19.47 -0.61 -3.39
N TRP A 486 19.58 0.71 -3.43
CA TRP A 486 20.51 1.47 -4.25
C TRP A 486 21.34 2.35 -3.32
N VAL A 487 22.66 2.14 -3.30
CA VAL A 487 23.57 2.87 -2.40
C VAL A 487 23.84 4.27 -2.98
N THR A 488 23.53 5.30 -2.19
CA THR A 488 23.65 6.72 -2.58
C THR A 488 24.82 7.43 -1.92
N GLY A 489 25.39 6.89 -0.85
CA GLY A 489 26.52 7.48 -0.11
C GLY A 489 27.55 6.43 0.28
N ASP A 490 28.66 6.89 0.85
CA ASP A 490 29.70 6.01 1.39
C ASP A 490 29.28 5.45 2.76
N LEU A 491 28.98 4.15 2.81
CA LEU A 491 28.59 3.47 4.05
C LEU A 491 29.76 3.33 5.04
N GLN A 492 31.02 3.40 4.61
CA GLN A 492 32.16 3.30 5.52
C GLN A 492 32.19 4.46 6.52
N ALA A 493 31.61 5.60 6.17
CA ALA A 493 31.41 6.73 7.07
C ALA A 493 30.64 6.35 8.35
N LEU A 494 29.77 5.33 8.28
CA LEU A 494 29.00 4.84 9.43
C LEU A 494 29.88 4.19 10.50
N ARG A 495 31.13 3.83 10.20
CA ARG A 495 32.05 3.23 11.19
C ARG A 495 32.20 4.12 12.43
N ALA A 496 32.28 5.44 12.24
CA ALA A 496 32.37 6.39 13.35
C ALA A 496 31.07 6.43 14.17
N ASP A 497 29.92 6.46 13.50
CA ASP A 497 28.59 6.41 14.12
C ASP A 497 28.34 5.15 14.95
N MET A 498 29.01 4.06 14.56
CA MET A 498 28.90 2.76 15.20
C MET A 498 29.90 2.56 16.34
N ALA A 499 30.79 3.51 16.61
CA ALA A 499 31.72 3.43 17.74
C ALA A 499 30.96 3.36 19.07
N GLY A 500 31.35 2.42 19.94
CA GLY A 500 30.71 2.21 21.24
C GLY A 500 29.30 1.58 21.18
N HIS A 501 28.80 1.24 20.01
CA HIS A 501 27.54 0.53 19.82
C HIS A 501 27.79 -0.92 19.42
N ASP A 502 26.82 -1.80 19.67
CA ASP A 502 26.89 -3.22 19.31
C ASP A 502 26.09 -3.49 18.02
N VAL A 503 24.99 -2.76 17.82
CA VAL A 503 24.11 -2.90 16.65
C VAL A 503 23.59 -1.55 16.17
N GLY A 504 23.38 -1.42 14.87
CA GLY A 504 22.82 -0.26 14.20
C GLY A 504 21.54 -0.65 13.48
N LEU A 505 20.43 0.01 13.78
CA LEU A 505 19.11 -0.36 13.25
C LEU A 505 18.43 0.85 12.62
N MET A 506 17.82 0.65 11.45
CA MET A 506 16.83 1.60 10.94
C MET A 506 15.56 1.49 11.78
N LEU A 507 15.01 2.64 12.19
CA LEU A 507 13.73 2.73 12.87
C LEU A 507 12.81 3.72 12.16
N ASP A 508 11.55 3.30 12.01
CA ASP A 508 10.46 4.14 11.55
C ASP A 508 9.82 4.85 12.74
N GLY A 509 10.16 6.13 12.92
CA GLY A 509 9.65 6.98 14.01
C GLY A 509 8.13 7.15 14.04
N ARG A 510 7.40 6.71 13.00
CA ARG A 510 5.93 6.71 12.98
C ARG A 510 5.30 5.64 13.87
N ARG A 511 6.09 4.68 14.41
CA ARG A 511 5.66 3.63 15.37
C ARG A 511 4.41 2.86 14.92
N ARG A 512 4.46 2.34 13.69
CA ARG A 512 3.37 1.62 13.00
C ARG A 512 3.21 0.16 13.44
N GLY A 513 3.97 -0.29 14.45
CA GLY A 513 3.92 -1.64 14.98
C GLY A 513 5.21 -2.43 14.93
N PRO A 514 5.28 -3.55 15.66
CA PRO A 514 6.43 -4.44 15.67
C PRO A 514 6.89 -4.95 14.30
N SER A 515 5.95 -5.16 13.36
CA SER A 515 6.24 -5.62 12.00
C SER A 515 6.57 -4.50 11.01
N ARG A 516 6.68 -3.24 11.46
CA ARG A 516 6.90 -2.08 10.59
C ARG A 516 7.83 -1.00 11.19
N GLU A 517 8.09 -1.04 12.49
CA GLU A 517 8.93 -0.05 13.20
C GLU A 517 10.41 -0.28 12.97
N ILE A 518 10.86 -1.51 12.79
CA ILE A 518 12.23 -1.81 12.38
C ILE A 518 12.15 -2.34 10.94
N PRO A 519 12.18 -1.44 9.94
CA PRO A 519 12.33 -1.85 8.55
C PRO A 519 13.75 -2.40 8.41
N VAL A 520 13.89 -3.73 8.43
CA VAL A 520 15.19 -4.42 8.36
C VAL A 520 15.81 -4.38 6.95
N GLY A 521 15.59 -3.31 6.20
CA GLY A 521 16.22 -3.04 4.90
C GLY A 521 17.68 -2.58 5.04
N PHE A 522 18.08 -2.13 6.23
CA PHE A 522 19.46 -1.86 6.57
C PHE A 522 19.69 -2.13 8.07
N ALA A 523 20.76 -2.84 8.39
CA ALA A 523 21.23 -3.03 9.76
C ALA A 523 22.77 -3.13 9.78
N VAL A 524 23.37 -2.77 10.91
CA VAL A 524 24.80 -2.95 11.17
C VAL A 524 24.96 -3.83 12.39
N TYR A 525 25.77 -4.87 12.31
CA TYR A 525 26.12 -5.71 13.44
C TYR A 525 27.63 -5.62 13.68
N GLN A 526 28.03 -5.18 14.85
CA GLN A 526 29.42 -5.20 15.26
C GLN A 526 29.77 -6.61 15.75
N ASN A 527 30.96 -7.12 15.42
CA ASN A 527 31.42 -8.39 15.98
C ASN A 527 31.90 -8.20 17.44
N THR A 528 30.95 -7.84 18.30
CA THR A 528 31.11 -7.69 19.75
C THR A 528 30.26 -8.76 20.43
N PRO A 529 30.50 -9.08 21.71
CA PRO A 529 29.62 -10.00 22.44
C PRO A 529 28.14 -9.58 22.41
N GLY A 530 27.86 -8.27 22.43
CA GLY A 530 26.49 -7.74 22.33
C GLY A 530 25.88 -7.92 20.93
N GLY A 531 26.65 -7.66 19.87
CA GLY A 531 26.20 -7.82 18.49
C GLY A 531 25.99 -9.29 18.10
N ASP A 532 26.91 -10.16 18.50
CA ASP A 532 26.78 -11.61 18.32
C ASP A 532 25.56 -12.15 19.06
N ARG A 533 25.36 -11.76 20.33
CA ARG A 533 24.18 -12.16 21.11
C ARG A 533 22.89 -11.70 20.46
N PHE A 534 22.82 -10.44 20.00
CA PHE A 534 21.62 -9.89 19.36
C PHE A 534 21.24 -10.69 18.11
N LEU A 535 22.20 -10.92 17.22
CA LEU A 535 21.98 -11.63 15.97
C LEU A 535 21.75 -13.14 16.19
N SER A 536 22.38 -13.74 17.20
CA SER A 536 22.12 -15.12 17.63
C SER A 536 20.68 -15.30 18.11
N LEU A 537 20.17 -14.39 18.95
CA LEU A 537 18.78 -14.44 19.41
C LEU A 537 17.78 -14.24 18.26
N ILE A 538 18.08 -13.35 17.30
CA ILE A 538 17.29 -13.22 16.08
C ILE A 538 17.27 -14.54 15.31
N GLY A 539 18.45 -15.18 15.14
CA GLY A 539 18.57 -16.48 14.49
C GLY A 539 17.75 -17.57 15.18
N SER A 540 17.84 -17.68 16.51
CA SER A 540 17.04 -18.61 17.31
C SER A 540 15.54 -18.35 17.19
N TYR A 541 15.12 -17.07 17.23
CA TYR A 541 13.73 -16.66 17.08
C TYR A 541 13.18 -17.06 15.70
N ILE A 542 13.89 -16.67 14.64
CA ILE A 542 13.53 -17.00 13.26
C ILE A 542 13.47 -18.52 13.07
N GLY A 543 14.50 -19.23 13.55
CA GLY A 543 14.60 -20.69 13.47
C GLY A 543 13.42 -21.41 14.10
N HIS A 544 12.98 -20.95 15.27
CA HIS A 544 11.79 -21.49 15.95
C HIS A 544 10.55 -21.43 15.04
N PHE A 545 10.29 -20.30 14.40
CA PHE A 545 9.12 -20.14 13.52
C PHE A 545 9.27 -20.88 12.20
N LEU A 546 10.47 -20.90 11.61
CA LEU A 546 10.72 -21.63 10.36
C LEU A 546 10.63 -23.15 10.52
N ALA A 547 10.93 -23.68 11.71
CA ALA A 547 10.71 -25.09 12.04
C ALA A 547 9.22 -25.45 12.11
N GLY A 548 8.35 -24.48 12.40
CA GLY A 548 6.90 -24.64 12.43
C GLY A 548 6.24 -24.64 11.05
N ALA A 549 4.96 -25.04 11.00
CA ALA A 549 4.13 -24.97 9.79
C ALA A 549 3.51 -23.58 9.57
N GLU A 550 3.29 -22.81 10.65
CA GLU A 550 2.64 -21.49 10.61
C GLU A 550 3.68 -20.37 10.69
N VAL A 551 4.09 -19.86 9.53
CA VAL A 551 4.97 -18.69 9.40
C VAL A 551 4.35 -17.66 8.47
N TYR A 552 4.57 -16.39 8.76
CA TYR A 552 3.98 -15.27 8.04
C TYR A 552 5.05 -14.27 7.59
N TRP A 553 4.76 -13.53 6.53
CA TRP A 553 5.62 -12.47 6.05
C TRP A 553 5.81 -11.40 7.13
N MET A 554 7.00 -10.75 7.15
CA MET A 554 7.51 -9.84 8.19
C MET A 554 8.06 -10.52 9.45
N LEU A 555 8.32 -11.84 9.44
CA LEU A 555 8.99 -12.53 10.55
C LEU A 555 10.33 -11.90 10.90
N ASP A 556 11.12 -11.55 9.90
CA ASP A 556 12.42 -10.90 10.06
C ASP A 556 12.30 -9.57 10.82
N GLN A 557 11.38 -8.69 10.41
CA GLN A 557 11.13 -7.42 11.10
C GLN A 557 10.62 -7.64 12.54
N MET A 558 9.68 -8.57 12.72
CA MET A 558 9.13 -8.93 14.02
C MET A 558 10.20 -9.48 14.97
N ALA A 559 11.09 -10.35 14.49
CA ALA A 559 12.16 -10.94 15.27
C ALA A 559 13.11 -9.87 15.83
N HIS A 560 13.53 -8.91 15.00
CA HIS A 560 14.37 -7.80 15.45
C HIS A 560 13.71 -6.98 16.55
N TYR A 561 12.42 -6.67 16.37
CA TYR A 561 11.68 -5.89 17.34
C TYR A 561 11.52 -6.62 18.67
N ALA A 562 11.10 -7.89 18.62
CA ALA A 562 10.88 -8.71 19.82
C ALA A 562 12.19 -8.97 20.59
N VAL A 563 13.28 -9.28 19.87
CA VAL A 563 14.60 -9.50 20.48
C VAL A 563 15.12 -8.23 21.14
N LEU A 564 14.98 -7.08 20.47
CA LEU A 564 15.40 -5.79 21.02
C LEU A 564 14.61 -5.42 22.28
N ASP A 565 13.28 -5.55 22.26
CA ASP A 565 12.43 -5.33 23.44
C ASP A 565 12.85 -6.23 24.61
N TRP A 566 13.06 -7.52 24.33
CA TRP A 566 13.41 -8.49 25.37
C TRP A 566 14.78 -8.19 25.98
N LEU A 567 15.80 -7.91 25.17
CA LEU A 567 17.13 -7.56 25.65
C LEU A 567 17.14 -6.26 26.46
N ASN A 568 16.40 -5.24 26.03
CA ASN A 568 16.31 -3.98 26.79
C ASN A 568 15.75 -4.15 28.20
N ARG A 569 14.96 -5.21 28.45
CA ARG A 569 14.41 -5.54 29.78
C ARG A 569 15.32 -6.41 30.65
N HIS A 570 16.36 -7.02 30.09
CA HIS A 570 17.18 -8.01 30.78
C HIS A 570 18.66 -7.66 30.73
N GLU A 571 19.23 -7.62 29.53
CA GLU A 571 20.64 -7.31 29.30
C GLU A 571 20.78 -6.43 28.05
N PRO A 572 20.68 -5.11 28.23
CA PRO A 572 20.59 -4.17 27.12
C PRO A 572 21.76 -4.28 26.16
N VAL A 573 21.44 -4.18 24.87
CA VAL A 573 22.42 -4.05 23.78
C VAL A 573 22.55 -2.57 23.41
N ARG A 574 23.76 -2.09 23.09
CA ARG A 574 23.96 -0.68 22.71
C ARG A 574 23.55 -0.49 21.25
N VAL A 575 22.44 0.22 21.04
CA VAL A 575 21.86 0.41 19.70
C VAL A 575 22.10 1.80 19.16
N ARG A 576 22.74 1.89 17.99
CA ARG A 576 22.73 3.09 17.16
C ARG A 576 21.42 3.11 16.36
N ARG A 577 20.65 4.18 16.49
CA ARG A 577 19.38 4.37 15.80
C ARG A 577 19.58 5.22 14.55
N PHE A 578 19.13 4.70 13.41
CA PHE A 578 19.06 5.44 12.15
C PHE A 578 17.59 5.74 11.82
N ASP A 579 17.25 6.99 11.54
CA ASP A 579 15.88 7.35 11.15
C ASP A 579 15.61 6.88 9.72
N PHE A 580 14.57 6.07 9.55
CA PHE A 580 14.21 5.51 8.25
C PHE A 580 13.81 6.56 7.21
N LEU A 581 13.12 7.63 7.63
CA LEU A 581 12.61 8.66 6.72
C LEU A 581 13.72 9.58 6.22
N THR A 582 14.81 9.70 6.98
CA THR A 582 15.93 10.59 6.62
C THR A 582 17.24 9.85 6.38
N PHE A 583 17.20 8.53 6.19
CA PHE A 583 18.43 7.72 5.99
C PHE A 583 19.11 8.06 4.66
N PRO A 584 20.33 8.63 4.65
CA PRO A 584 20.89 9.25 3.45
C PRO A 584 21.72 8.29 2.57
N TYR A 585 22.02 7.09 3.07
CA TYR A 585 23.02 6.21 2.46
C TYR A 585 22.45 5.23 1.44
N CYS A 586 21.18 4.84 1.58
CA CYS A 586 20.51 3.91 0.69
C CYS A 586 19.12 4.42 0.33
N ARG A 587 18.70 4.17 -0.91
CA ARG A 587 17.30 4.22 -1.34
C ARG A 587 16.83 2.82 -1.66
N PHE A 588 15.55 2.53 -1.52
CA PHE A 588 15.00 1.20 -1.84
C PHE A 588 14.08 1.30 -3.05
N VAL A 589 14.06 0.27 -3.89
CA VAL A 589 13.18 0.23 -5.07
C VAL A 589 11.71 0.15 -4.62
N GLY A 590 10.88 1.02 -5.20
CA GLY A 590 9.47 1.20 -4.84
C GLY A 590 9.25 2.30 -3.81
N ALA A 591 8.01 2.76 -3.64
CA ALA A 591 7.63 3.71 -2.59
C ALA A 591 7.50 3.00 -1.23
N LYS A 592 8.61 2.43 -0.73
CA LYS A 592 8.67 1.78 0.60
C LYS A 592 8.50 2.79 1.73
#